data_AF-A0A0B1T112-F1
#
_entry.id   AF-A0A0B1T112-F1
#
_cell.length_a   1.000
_cell.length_b   1.000
_cell.length_c   1.000
_cell.angle_alpha   90.00
_cell.angle_beta   90.00
_cell.angle_gamma   90.00
#
_symmetry.space_group_name_H-M   'P 1'
#
loop_
_entity.id
_entity.type
_entity.pdbx_description
1 polymer ?
#
loop_
_entity_poly.entity_id
_entity_poly.type
_entity_poly.pdbx_seq_one_letter_code
_entity_poly.pdbx_strand_id
1 'polypeptide(L)'
;MARMNYDCGLEAQALSYARQCPYMKSSNASAGENFSRFPASGLNTWADVVNKTVTSWWSVVNMNSIGVGVNAVTFRMFHVGTGIELWSQVDGLGKNE
;
A
#
# COMPACT_ATOMS: atom_id res chain seq x y z
N MET A 1 16.25 8.00 -3.31
CA MET A 1 15.20 7.43 -2.44
C MET A 1 15.58 7.65 -0.99
N ALA A 2 14.68 8.18 -0.18
CA ALA A 2 14.90 8.30 1.27
C ALA A 2 14.58 6.96 1.95
N ARG A 3 15.29 6.62 3.03
CA ARG A 3 15.01 5.44 3.84
C ARG A 3 13.77 5.69 4.71
N MET A 4 12.81 4.77 4.70
CA MET A 4 11.64 4.84 5.56
C MET A 4 12.03 4.58 7.03
N ASN A 5 11.54 5.43 7.93
CA ASN A 5 11.66 5.26 9.37
C ASN A 5 10.29 4.89 9.95
N TYR A 6 10.29 4.04 10.98
CA TYR A 6 9.06 3.66 11.67
C TYR A 6 8.53 4.83 12.50
N ASP A 7 7.24 5.12 12.40
CA ASP A 7 6.56 6.17 13.15
C ASP A 7 5.41 5.57 13.96
N CYS A 8 5.52 5.62 15.28
CA CYS A 8 4.52 5.04 16.19
C CYS A 8 3.17 5.77 16.14
N GLY A 9 3.15 7.05 15.75
CA GLY A 9 1.91 7.82 15.57
C GLY A 9 1.12 7.36 14.35
N LEU A 10 1.81 7.04 13.25
CA LEU A 10 1.19 6.43 12.07
C LEU A 10 0.71 5.00 12.35
N GLU A 11 1.49 4.21 13.11
CA GLU A 11 1.06 2.87 13.56
C GLU A 11 -0.24 2.94 14.37
N ALA A 12 -0.31 3.84 15.37
CA ALA A 12 -1.49 3.97 16.22
C ALA A 12 -2.75 4.33 15.41
N GLN A 13 -2.61 5.23 14.42
CA GLN A 13 -3.70 5.59 13.51
C GLN A 13 -4.16 4.37 12.69
N ALA A 14 -3.23 3.68 12.02
CA ALA A 14 -3.54 2.49 11.22
C ALA A 14 -4.19 1.38 12.06
N LEU A 15 -3.67 1.13 13.28
CA LEU A 15 -4.23 0.12 14.19
C LEU A 15 -5.64 0.49 14.65
N SER A 16 -5.89 1.77 14.97
CA SER A 16 -7.22 2.23 15.38
C SER A 16 -8.26 2.09 14.27
N TYR A 17 -7.86 2.30 13.02
CA TYR A 17 -8.73 2.11 11.86
C TYR A 17 -8.97 0.62 11.58
N ALA A 18 -7.91 -0.18 11.54
CA ALA A 18 -8.00 -1.62 11.25
C ALA A 18 -8.85 -2.38 12.27
N ARG A 19 -8.86 -1.97 13.55
CA ARG A 19 -9.70 -2.55 14.61
C ARG A 19 -11.21 -2.42 14.36
N GLN A 20 -11.62 -1.51 13.50
CA GLN A 20 -13.03 -1.35 13.11
C GLN A 20 -13.46 -2.38 12.05
N CYS A 21 -12.54 -3.24 11.60
CA CYS A 21 -12.74 -4.20 10.52
C CYS A 21 -13.34 -3.57 9.24
N PRO A 22 -12.77 -2.45 8.73
CA PRO A 22 -13.33 -1.73 7.61
C PRO A 22 -13.26 -2.56 6.31
N TYR A 23 -14.10 -2.19 5.34
CA TYR A 23 -14.15 -2.81 4.01
C TYR A 23 -13.34 -2.03 2.97
N MET A 24 -12.87 -0.83 3.30
CA MET A 24 -12.15 0.07 2.40
C MET A 24 -11.07 0.85 3.17
N LYS A 25 -10.23 1.59 2.44
CA LYS A 25 -9.26 2.52 3.02
C LYS A 25 -9.96 3.69 3.73
N SER A 26 -9.29 4.27 4.71
CA SER A 26 -9.73 5.48 5.40
C SER A 26 -9.79 6.68 4.45
N SER A 27 -10.58 7.68 4.82
CA SER A 27 -10.65 8.97 4.12
C SER A 27 -9.61 9.98 4.62
N ASN A 28 -8.61 9.55 5.40
CA ASN A 28 -7.64 10.45 6.00
C ASN A 28 -6.69 11.02 4.95
N ALA A 29 -6.78 12.33 4.69
CA ALA A 29 -5.95 13.03 3.71
C ALA A 29 -4.52 13.36 4.22
N SER A 30 -4.23 13.13 5.51
CA SER A 30 -3.00 13.60 6.15
C SER A 30 -1.79 12.70 5.87
N ALA A 31 -2.01 11.46 5.46
CA ALA A 31 -0.99 10.48 5.12
C ALA A 31 -1.47 9.58 3.98
N GLY A 32 -0.54 9.07 3.17
CA GLY A 32 -0.85 8.01 2.21
C GLY A 32 -1.27 6.73 2.94
N GLU A 33 -2.23 6.01 2.38
CA GLU A 33 -2.69 4.74 2.92
C GLU A 33 -2.76 3.65 1.84
N ASN A 34 -2.14 2.52 2.15
CA ASN A 34 -2.38 1.25 1.49
C ASN A 34 -3.29 0.39 2.35
N PHE A 35 -4.32 -0.19 1.74
CA PHE A 35 -5.31 -1.03 2.42
C PHE A 35 -5.43 -2.38 1.75
N SER A 36 -5.56 -3.45 2.53
CA SER A 36 -5.82 -4.79 2.01
C SER A 36 -6.63 -5.62 2.98
N ARG A 37 -7.44 -6.51 2.42
CA ARG A 37 -8.27 -7.45 3.16
C ARG A 37 -8.18 -8.81 2.51
N PHE A 38 -7.98 -9.83 3.35
CA PHE A 38 -7.84 -11.21 2.90
C PHE A 38 -8.78 -12.10 3.69
N PRO A 39 -9.28 -13.20 3.09
CA PRO A 39 -9.82 -14.29 3.88
C PRO A 39 -8.71 -14.85 4.78
N ALA A 40 -9.08 -15.26 5.99
CA ALA A 40 -8.12 -15.82 6.96
C ALA A 40 -7.58 -17.21 6.56
N SER A 41 -8.14 -17.85 5.53
CA SER A 41 -7.70 -19.20 5.14
C SER A 41 -6.24 -19.21 4.68
N GLY A 42 -5.46 -20.12 5.26
CA GLY A 42 -4.04 -20.27 4.95
C GLY A 42 -3.12 -19.17 5.52
N LEU A 43 -3.64 -18.29 6.39
CA LEU A 43 -2.86 -17.28 7.10
C LEU A 43 -2.84 -17.64 8.59
N ASN A 44 -1.79 -18.34 9.03
CA ASN A 44 -1.73 -18.92 10.36
C ASN A 44 -1.04 -18.02 11.39
N THR A 45 -0.17 -17.11 10.92
CA THR A 45 0.57 -16.19 11.77
C THR A 45 0.40 -14.75 11.32
N TRP A 46 0.65 -13.81 12.23
CA TRP A 46 0.69 -12.39 11.89
C TRP A 46 1.75 -12.08 10.82
N ALA A 47 2.89 -12.76 10.89
CA ALA A 47 3.95 -12.62 9.89
C ALA A 47 3.48 -13.05 8.49
N ASP A 48 2.69 -14.12 8.38
CA ASP A 48 2.12 -14.56 7.08
C ASP A 48 1.21 -13.49 6.49
N VAL A 49 0.37 -12.87 7.33
CA VAL A 49 -0.55 -11.80 6.93
C VAL A 49 0.24 -10.59 6.43
N VAL A 50 1.25 -10.15 7.18
CA VAL A 50 2.07 -8.99 6.80
C VAL A 50 2.86 -9.26 5.52
N ASN A 51 3.50 -10.43 5.41
CA ASN A 51 4.26 -10.81 4.22
C ASN A 51 3.37 -10.85 2.97
N LYS A 52 2.18 -11.47 3.05
CA LYS A 52 1.23 -11.51 1.95
C LYS A 52 0.74 -10.11 1.57
N THR A 53 0.44 -9.28 2.56
CA THR A 53 -0.05 -7.92 2.36
C THR A 53 0.98 -7.06 1.62
N VAL A 54 2.21 -6.98 2.14
CA VAL A 54 3.28 -6.18 1.52
C VAL A 54 3.65 -6.70 0.13
N THR A 55 3.71 -8.03 -0.03
CA THR A 55 3.99 -8.64 -1.35
C THR A 55 2.90 -8.28 -2.37
N SER A 56 1.63 -8.25 -1.97
CA SER A 56 0.53 -7.90 -2.86
C SER A 56 0.59 -6.45 -3.35
N TRP A 57 1.09 -5.53 -2.52
CA TRP A 57 1.30 -4.14 -2.91
C TRP A 57 2.43 -4.00 -3.93
N TRP A 58 3.51 -4.76 -3.73
CA TRP A 58 4.66 -4.78 -4.64
C TRP A 58 4.38 -5.50 -5.97
N SER A 59 3.58 -6.58 -5.96
CA SER A 59 3.39 -7.45 -7.13
C SER A 59 2.66 -6.77 -8.29
N VAL A 60 2.05 -5.61 -8.04
CA VAL A 60 1.32 -4.85 -9.06
C VAL A 60 2.19 -4.48 -10.25
N VAL A 61 3.46 -4.12 -10.03
CA VAL A 61 4.38 -3.79 -11.14
C VAL A 61 4.75 -5.02 -11.96
N ASN A 62 4.77 -6.20 -11.34
CA ASN A 62 4.99 -7.46 -12.05
C ASN A 62 3.76 -7.87 -12.88
N MET A 63 2.54 -7.52 -12.44
CA MET A 63 1.29 -7.88 -13.13
C MET A 63 0.92 -6.93 -14.28
N ASN A 64 1.37 -5.69 -14.25
CA ASN A 64 1.07 -4.67 -15.27
C ASN A 64 2.23 -4.44 -16.25
N SER A 65 3.02 -5.48 -16.53
CA SER A 65 4.22 -5.47 -17.38
C SER A 65 3.99 -5.13 -18.87
N ILE A 66 2.90 -4.45 -19.23
CA ILE A 66 2.85 -3.63 -20.44
C ILE A 66 3.44 -2.26 -20.09
N GLY A 67 4.78 -2.19 -20.06
CA GLY A 67 5.50 -0.94 -20.26
C GLY A 67 5.61 0.04 -19.09
N VAL A 68 5.59 -0.42 -17.84
CA VAL A 68 6.06 0.42 -16.72
C VAL A 68 7.58 0.50 -16.82
N GLY A 69 8.08 1.43 -17.63
CA GLY A 69 9.50 1.71 -17.78
C GLY A 69 10.12 2.03 -16.43
N VAL A 70 11.01 1.14 -15.96
CA VAL A 70 11.70 1.12 -14.67
C VAL A 70 12.55 2.37 -14.33
N ASN A 71 12.46 3.44 -15.13
CA ASN A 71 13.30 4.63 -14.99
C ASN A 71 12.56 5.90 -14.52
N ALA A 72 11.22 5.96 -14.60
CA ALA A 72 10.43 7.07 -14.01
C ALA A 72 8.92 6.75 -14.08
N VAL A 73 8.35 6.18 -13.02
CA VAL A 73 6.89 6.01 -12.93
C VAL A 73 6.30 7.28 -12.34
N THR A 74 5.71 8.13 -13.18
CA THR A 74 4.92 9.26 -12.65
C THR A 74 3.55 8.75 -12.24
N PHE A 75 3.26 8.77 -10.93
CA PHE A 75 1.90 8.56 -10.44
C PHE A 75 1.01 9.71 -10.94
N ARG A 76 -0.21 9.41 -11.41
CA ARG A 76 -1.12 10.37 -12.07
C ARG A 76 -2.55 10.12 -11.61
N MET A 77 -3.45 11.09 -11.77
CA MET A 77 -4.83 10.98 -11.29
C MET A 77 -5.58 9.73 -11.81
N PHE A 78 -5.33 9.28 -13.04
CA PHE A 78 -5.97 8.07 -13.56
C PHE A 78 -5.44 6.76 -12.95
N HIS A 79 -4.35 6.81 -12.18
CA HIS A 79 -3.84 5.68 -11.41
C HIS A 79 -4.50 5.53 -10.04
N VAL A 80 -5.22 6.56 -9.57
CA VAL A 80 -5.98 6.51 -8.31
C VAL A 80 -7.06 5.43 -8.39
N GLY A 81 -7.12 4.56 -7.39
CA GLY A 81 -8.06 3.43 -7.36
C GLY A 81 -7.64 2.22 -8.19
N THR A 82 -6.49 2.27 -8.87
CA THR A 82 -5.90 1.11 -9.56
C THR A 82 -4.81 0.47 -8.70
N GLY A 83 -4.44 -0.77 -8.97
CA GLY A 83 -3.42 -1.47 -8.18
C GLY A 83 -2.10 -0.67 -8.04
N ILE A 84 -1.73 0.15 -9.05
CA ILE A 84 -0.42 0.84 -9.08
C ILE A 84 -0.30 1.90 -7.98
N GLU A 85 -1.41 2.34 -7.41
CA GLU A 85 -1.46 3.20 -6.21
C GLU A 85 -0.78 2.53 -5.01
N LEU A 86 -0.95 1.21 -4.85
CA LEU A 86 -0.35 0.47 -3.74
C LEU A 86 1.17 0.41 -3.88
N TRP A 87 1.65 0.18 -5.10
CA TRP A 87 3.07 0.13 -5.39
C TRP A 87 3.75 1.49 -5.25
N SER A 88 3.16 2.57 -5.81
CA SER A 88 3.78 3.90 -5.83
C SER A 88 3.95 4.51 -4.43
N GLN A 89 3.06 4.16 -3.49
CA GLN A 89 3.19 4.55 -2.08
C GLN A 89 4.37 3.86 -1.38
N VAL A 90 4.64 2.58 -1.69
CA VAL A 90 5.75 1.83 -1.09
C VAL A 90 7.09 2.24 -1.70
N ASP A 91 7.13 2.54 -3.00
CA ASP A 91 8.33 3.03 -3.69
C ASP A 91 8.69 4.48 -3.29
N GLY A 92 7.72 5.22 -2.72
CA GLY A 92 7.90 6.60 -2.28
C GLY A 92 7.72 7.64 -3.40
N LEU A 93 7.10 7.25 -4.52
CA LEU A 93 6.75 8.13 -5.65
C LEU A 93 5.42 8.88 -5.46
N GLY A 94 4.67 8.57 -4.39
CA GLY A 94 3.38 9.17 -4.07
C GLY A 94 3.42 10.64 -3.58
N LYS A 95 4.55 11.34 -3.71
CA LYS A 95 4.58 12.79 -3.49
C LYS A 95 4.13 13.47 -4.78
N ASN A 96 2.86 13.87 -4.82
CA ASN A 96 2.39 14.83 -5.81
C ASN A 96 3.32 16.06 -5.77
N GLU A 97 3.95 16.38 -6.89
CA GLU A 97 4.38 17.75 -7.20
C GLU A 97 3.15 18.62 -7.47
#